data_AF-A0A645FCU5-F1
#
_entry.id   AF-A0A645FCU5-F1
#
_cell.length_a   1.000
_cell.length_b   1.000
_cell.length_c   1.000
_cell.angle_alpha   90.00
_cell.angle_beta   90.00
_cell.angle_gamma   90.00
#
_symmetry.space_group_name_H-M   'P 1'
#
loop_
_entity.id
_entity.type
_entity.pdbx_description
1 polymer ?
#
loop_
_entity_poly.entity_id
_entity_poly.type
_entity_poly.pdbx_seq_one_letter_code
_entity_poly.pdbx_strand_id
1 'polypeptide(L)' 'MDAISLTTSREGTSTSYDTSIPLKQLGITPEMLKIGLRFNLLVNDNDGEGRESWLNIAPGIGDTKNPSLAPLLIFQAK' A
#
# COMPACT_ATOMS: atom_id res chain seq x y z
N MET A 1 -14.69 -16.69 0.43
CA MET A 1 -14.25 -15.43 1.06
C MET A 1 -13.26 -14.80 0.12
N ASP A 2 -13.50 -13.58 -0.36
CA ASP A 2 -12.58 -12.89 -1.26
C ASP A 2 -11.32 -12.53 -0.46
N ALA A 3 -10.17 -13.15 -0.73
CA ALA A 3 -8.92 -12.89 -0.03
C ALA A 3 -8.11 -11.75 -0.66
N ILE A 4 -7.13 -11.22 0.07
CA ILE A 4 -6.09 -10.37 -0.52
C ILE A 4 -5.38 -11.18 -1.61
N SER A 5 -5.27 -10.61 -2.80
CA SER A 5 -4.55 -11.21 -3.93
C SER A 5 -3.36 -10.37 -4.36
N LEU A 6 -2.36 -11.04 -4.91
CA LEU A 6 -1.20 -10.43 -5.53
C LEU A 6 -0.81 -11.25 -6.75
N THR A 7 -0.67 -10.57 -7.88
CA THR A 7 0.00 -11.09 -9.07
C THR A 7 1.30 -10.32 -9.25
N THR A 8 2.40 -11.04 -9.43
CA THR A 8 3.71 -10.45 -9.70
C THR A 8 4.15 -10.88 -11.09
N SER A 9 4.60 -9.93 -11.90
CA SER A 9 5.17 -10.19 -13.22
C SER A 9 6.51 -9.49 -13.36
N ARG A 10 7.39 -10.03 -14.22
CA ARG A 10 8.69 -9.42 -14.52
C ARG A 10 8.96 -9.43 -16.02
N GLU A 11 9.33 -8.27 -16.53
CA GLU A 11 9.75 -8.06 -17.91
C GLU A 11 11.11 -7.35 -17.91
N GLY A 12 12.17 -8.09 -18.25
CA GLY A 12 13.55 -7.61 -18.14
C GLY A 12 13.88 -7.16 -16.71
N THR A 13 14.19 -5.87 -16.57
CA THR A 13 14.52 -5.26 -15.27
C THR A 13 13.32 -4.72 -14.51
N SER A 14 12.11 -4.71 -15.09
CA SER A 14 10.90 -4.18 -14.47
C SER A 14 10.09 -5.29 -13.80
N THR A 15 9.74 -5.10 -12.53
CA THR A 15 8.84 -5.99 -11.77
C THR A 15 7.56 -5.24 -11.44
N SER A 16 6.41 -5.80 -11.84
CA SER A 16 5.09 -5.25 -11.57
C SER A 16 4.37 -6.07 -10.49
N TYR A 17 3.68 -5.37 -9.58
CA TYR A 17 2.90 -5.96 -8.50
C TYR A 17 1.46 -5.47 -8.60
N ASP A 18 0.54 -6.36 -8.97
CA ASP A 18 -0.89 -6.09 -9.05
C ASP A 18 -1.59 -6.71 -7.85
N THR A 19 -2.03 -5.88 -6.90
CA THR A 19 -2.72 -6.35 -5.69
C THR A 19 -4.18 -5.92 -5.65
N SER A 20 -5.03 -6.81 -5.16
CA SER A 20 -6.42 -6.50 -4.79
C SER A 20 -6.62 -6.74 -3.30
N ILE A 21 -7.12 -5.71 -2.62
CA ILE A 21 -7.39 -5.74 -1.18
C ILE A 21 -8.92 -5.61 -0.99
N PRO A 22 -9.62 -6.68 -0.62
CA PRO A 22 -11.05 -6.62 -0.37
C PRO A 22 -11.35 -5.79 0.88
N LEU A 23 -11.87 -4.58 0.68
CA LEU A 23 -12.13 -3.61 1.75
C LEU A 23 -13.03 -4.17 2.88
N LYS A 24 -13.98 -5.02 2.53
CA LYS A 24 -14.87 -5.69 3.49
C LYS A 24 -14.10 -6.55 4.49
N GLN A 25 -12.99 -7.18 4.09
CA GLN A 25 -12.15 -7.96 5.00
C GLN A 25 -11.38 -7.09 5.99
N LEU A 26 -11.15 -5.82 5.64
CA LEU A 26 -10.56 -4.82 6.52
C LEU A 26 -11.59 -4.10 7.40
N GLY A 27 -12.87 -4.49 7.33
CA GLY A 27 -13.96 -3.80 8.03
C GLY A 27 -14.26 -2.40 7.49
N ILE A 28 -13.79 -2.08 6.28
CA ILE A 28 -14.00 -0.77 5.66
C ILE A 28 -15.33 -0.77 4.90
N THR A 29 -16.22 0.16 5.24
CA THR A 29 -17.48 0.37 4.53
C THR A 29 -17.35 1.45 3.44
N PRO A 30 -18.25 1.47 2.43
CA PRO A 30 -18.26 2.54 1.43
C PRO A 30 -18.41 3.96 2.02
N GLU A 31 -19.11 4.12 3.14
CA GLU A 31 -19.28 5.40 3.82
C GLU A 31 -17.96 5.89 4.42
N MET A 32 -17.15 5.00 4.97
CA MET A 32 -15.82 5.34 5.51
C MET A 32 -14.89 5.87 4.42
N LEU A 33 -14.99 5.35 3.19
CA LEU A 33 -14.17 5.81 2.06
C LEU A 33 -14.45 7.28 1.66
N LYS A 34 -15.66 7.79 1.96
CA LYS A 34 -16.02 9.21 1.73
C LYS A 34 -15.36 10.14 2.75
N ILE A 35 -15.11 9.66 3.97
CA ILE A 35 -14.35 10.36 5.00
C ILE A 35 -12.85 10.32 4.66
N GLY A 36 -12.43 9.20 4.08
CA GLY A 36 -11.08 8.95 3.59
C GLY A 36 -10.33 7.94 4.43
N LEU A 37 -9.26 7.40 3.86
CA LEU A 37 -8.34 6.49 4.54
C LEU A 37 -6.90 6.97 4.39
N ARG A 38 -6.12 6.84 5.47
CA ARG A 38 -4.69 7.12 5.40
C ARG A 38 -3.98 5.94 4.75
N PHE A 39 -3.20 6.22 3.72
CA PHE A 39 -2.48 5.20 2.97
C PHE A 39 -1.04 5.64 2.68
N ASN A 40 -0.12 4.70 2.81
CA ASN A 40 1.27 4.88 2.43
C ASN A 40 1.76 3.61 1.71
N LEU A 41 2.78 3.75 0.88
CA LEU A 41 3.41 2.67 0.13
C LEU A 41 4.92 2.84 0.25
N LEU A 42 5.61 1.73 0.53
CA LEU A 42 7.06 1.65 0.54
C LEU A 42 7.53 0.48 -0.35
N VAL A 43 8.55 0.75 -1.14
CA VAL A 43 9.28 -0.24 -1.95
C VAL A 43 10.65 -0.40 -1.32
N ASN A 44 10.93 -1.59 -0.79
CA ASN A 44 12.23 -1.89 -0.21
C ASN A 44 13.19 -2.32 -1.31
N ASP A 45 14.43 -1.85 -1.21
CA ASP A 45 15.57 -2.52 -1.83
C ASP A 45 16.09 -3.58 -0.86
N ASN A 46 16.07 -4.84 -1.31
CA ASN A 46 16.45 -5.99 -0.50
C ASN A 46 17.08 -7.04 -1.42
N ASP A 47 18.37 -7.27 -1.22
CA ASP A 47 19.22 -8.19 -1.96
C ASP A 47 19.29 -9.58 -1.32
N GLY A 48 18.60 -9.79 -0.21
CA GLY A 48 18.60 -11.03 0.58
C GLY A 48 19.31 -10.92 1.93
N GLU A 49 20.17 -9.92 2.13
CA GLU A 49 20.90 -9.69 3.40
C GLU A 49 20.17 -8.72 4.34
N GLY A 50 19.09 -8.13 3.86
CA GLY A 50 18.26 -7.21 4.63
C GLY A 50 17.75 -6.07 3.78
N ARG A 51 17.08 -5.11 4.43
CA ARG A 51 16.67 -3.87 3.77
C ARG A 51 17.82 -2.89 3.79
N GLU A 52 18.43 -2.63 2.63
CA GLU A 52 19.48 -1.62 2.48
C GLU A 52 18.91 -0.21 2.35
N SER A 53 17.90 -0.06 1.49
CA SER A 53 17.26 1.23 1.22
C SER A 53 15.76 1.07 0.93
N TRP A 54 15.03 2.18 0.80
CA TRP A 54 13.63 2.16 0.38
C TRP A 54 13.21 3.47 -0.29
N LEU A 55 12.18 3.37 -1.13
CA LEU A 55 11.39 4.50 -1.61
C LEU A 55 10.02 4.46 -0.95
N ASN A 56 9.48 5.63 -0.60
CA ASN A 56 8.13 5.77 -0.07
C ASN A 56 7.42 6.96 -0.69
N ILE A 57 6.09 6.88 -0.76
CA ILE A 57 5.27 7.99 -1.31
C ILE A 57 5.12 9.15 -0.31
N ALA A 58 5.33 8.88 0.98
CA ALA A 58 5.34 9.88 2.05
C ALA A 58 6.12 9.40 3.29
N PRO A 59 6.58 10.31 4.17
CA PRO A 59 7.27 9.95 5.41
C PRO A 59 6.48 9.02 6.34
N GLY A 60 7.17 8.48 7.34
CA GLY A 60 6.56 7.73 8.43
C GLY A 60 6.68 6.21 8.27
N ILE A 61 6.34 5.60 7.14
CA ILE A 61 6.33 4.12 7.03
C ILE A 61 7.74 3.49 7.04
N GLY A 62 8.73 4.16 6.45
CA GLY A 62 10.11 3.65 6.36
C GLY A 62 10.90 3.78 7.67
N ASP A 63 10.64 4.87 8.42
CA ASP A 63 11.39 5.27 9.61
C ASP A 63 10.66 4.88 10.91
N THR A 64 9.60 5.62 11.24
CA THR A 64 8.96 5.57 12.56
C THR A 64 7.72 4.68 12.62
N LYS A 65 7.31 4.13 11.47
CA LYS A 65 6.03 3.43 11.24
C LYS A 65 4.82 4.22 11.74
N ASN A 66 4.84 5.54 11.59
CA ASN A 66 3.78 6.42 12.08
C ASN A 66 2.67 6.62 11.01
N PRO A 67 1.48 6.04 11.18
CA PRO A 67 0.40 6.15 10.19
C PRO A 67 -0.22 7.54 10.10
N SER A 68 -0.03 8.41 11.10
CA SER A 68 -0.54 9.80 11.04
C SER A 68 0.16 10.66 9.98
N LEU A 69 1.35 10.23 9.52
CA LEU A 69 2.11 10.90 8.46
C LEU A 69 1.70 10.44 7.05
N ALA A 70 0.91 9.36 6.95
CA ALA A 70 0.44 8.86 5.67
C ALA A 70 -0.59 9.82 5.05
N PRO A 71 -0.52 10.08 3.72
CA PRO A 71 -1.50 10.86 2.99
C PRO A 71 -2.93 10.37 3.19
N LEU A 72 -3.88 11.31 3.20
CA LEU A 72 -5.30 10.99 3.23
C LEU A 72 -5.81 10.78 1.80
N LEU A 73 -6.28 9.58 1.49
CA LEU A 73 -6.98 9.27 0.25
C LEU A 73 -8.48 9.41 0.48
N ILE A 74 -9.14 10.27 -0.30
CA ILE A 74 -10.59 10.45 -0.27
C ILE A 74 -11.17 9.91 -1.57
N PHE A 75 -12.09 8.97 -1.48
CA PHE A 75 -12.69 8.34 -2.64
C PHE A 75 -13.94 9.12 -3.04
N GLN A 76 -13.92 9.64 -4.26
CA GLN A 76 -15.10 10.32 -4.80
C GLN A 76 -16.15 9.27 -5.17
N ALA A 77 -17.40 9.56 -4.82
CA ALA A 77 -18.52 8.86 -5.43
C ALA A 77 -18.53 9.22 -6.93
N LYS A 78 -18.69 8.21 -7.78
CA LYS A 78 -19.03 8.43 -9.18
C LYS A 78 -20.44 9.00 -9.31
#